data_AF-F0F5S1-F1
#
_entry.id   AF-F0F5S1-F1
#
_cell.length_a   1.000
_cell.length_b   1.000
_cell.length_c   1.000
_cell.angle_alpha   90.00
_cell.angle_beta   90.00
_cell.angle_gamma   90.00
#
_symmetry.space_group_name_H-M   'P 1'
#
loop_
_entity.id
_entity.type
_entity.pdbx_description
1 polymer ?
#
loop_
_entity_poly.entity_id
_entity_poly.type
_entity_poly.pdbx_seq_one_letter_code
_entity_poly.pdbx_strand_id
1 'polypeptide(L)'
;MPYENKERQRGTISLAADPSGTLRTYRRKSEGKRCLSFKENGTFFIRQDYSLGTLSKFATETTESKGNMMSITEKISTELQHLSNPEKREIFPRFFKAGKGEYGEGDRFLGVTVPDIRSVARRHKDIALDEIRELMQSEWHEVRLCALLVMVEKSKKKDNGLRRRLFDLYLSLTERINNWDLVDLSCRFLVGEYLLDKSRDILYRLSQSPLLWDNRIAIVSTYAFIRKGELEDTYALSDLMMHHPHDLMHKAIGWMLREAGKRDPERLYGYVLGHRADMPRTMLRYAIEKFSPEERAVLMQRV
;
A
#
# COMPACT_ATOMS: atom_id res chain seq x y z
N MET A 1 -37.08 64.79 34.04
CA MET A 1 -35.79 65.49 33.83
C MET A 1 -34.70 64.67 34.46
N PRO A 2 -33.47 64.59 33.91
CA PRO A 2 -32.99 65.08 32.60
C PRO A 2 -32.55 63.87 31.70
N TYR A 3 -32.72 63.86 30.37
CA TYR A 3 -31.99 64.61 29.34
C TYR A 3 -30.47 64.64 29.53
N GLU A 4 -29.74 63.80 28.81
CA GLU A 4 -28.46 64.23 28.24
C GLU A 4 -28.14 63.48 26.94
N ASN A 5 -27.77 64.28 25.95
CA ASN A 5 -27.53 63.97 24.56
C ASN A 5 -26.01 64.04 24.37
N LYS A 6 -25.34 63.03 23.79
CA LYS A 6 -23.94 63.16 23.37
C LYS A 6 -23.59 62.21 22.22
N GLU A 7 -23.56 62.84 21.05
CA GLU A 7 -22.53 62.76 20.00
C GLU A 7 -22.09 61.42 19.39
N ARG A 8 -22.16 61.43 18.06
CA ARG A 8 -21.45 60.55 17.13
C ARG A 8 -19.97 60.42 17.49
N GLN A 9 -19.49 59.19 17.61
CA GLN A 9 -18.12 58.85 17.22
C GLN A 9 -18.10 57.63 16.30
N ARG A 10 -17.39 57.81 15.19
CA ARG A 10 -17.07 56.78 14.19
C ARG A 10 -16.24 55.69 14.87
N GLY A 11 -16.83 54.50 15.02
CA GLY A 11 -16.10 53.30 15.37
C GLY A 11 -15.54 52.64 14.12
N THR A 12 -14.25 52.84 13.88
CA THR A 12 -13.43 52.08 12.93
C THR A 12 -13.46 50.60 13.31
N ILE A 13 -14.03 49.73 12.48
CA ILE A 13 -13.86 48.28 12.66
C ILE A 13 -12.64 47.85 11.86
N SER A 14 -11.58 47.56 12.60
CA SER A 14 -10.37 46.86 12.15
C SER A 14 -10.75 45.49 11.56
N LEU A 15 -10.38 45.26 10.30
CA LEU A 15 -10.51 43.99 9.60
C LEU A 15 -9.28 43.12 9.91
N ALA A 16 -9.46 42.12 10.77
CA ALA A 16 -8.55 40.99 10.85
C ALA A 16 -8.84 40.02 9.69
N ALA A 17 -7.80 39.71 8.93
CA ALA A 17 -7.83 38.79 7.79
C ALA A 17 -7.90 37.33 8.25
N ASP A 18 -8.82 36.54 7.70
CA ASP A 18 -8.83 35.08 7.78
C ASP A 18 -8.90 34.54 6.33
N PRO A 19 -7.96 33.66 5.89
CA PRO A 19 -7.72 33.33 4.49
C PRO A 19 -8.52 32.10 4.01
N SER A 20 -9.81 32.03 4.33
CA SER A 20 -10.74 31.03 3.80
C SER A 20 -11.71 31.68 2.81
N GLY A 21 -11.50 31.41 1.52
CA GLY A 21 -12.28 31.94 0.38
C GLY A 21 -13.76 31.57 0.39
N THR A 22 -14.54 32.25 1.24
CA THR A 22 -15.98 32.05 1.36
C THR A 22 -16.71 33.31 0.91
N LEU A 23 -17.43 33.24 -0.21
CA LEU A 23 -18.34 34.28 -0.69
C LEU A 23 -19.41 34.56 0.37
N ARG A 24 -19.56 35.83 0.81
CA ARG A 24 -20.67 36.27 1.65
C ARG A 24 -21.50 37.33 0.94
N THR A 25 -22.79 37.07 0.80
CA THR A 25 -23.77 38.06 0.35
C THR A 25 -24.22 38.91 1.53
N TYR A 26 -24.12 40.24 1.43
CA TYR A 26 -24.69 41.16 2.42
C TYR A 26 -25.92 41.87 1.85
N ARG A 27 -26.98 41.97 2.66
CA ARG A 27 -28.21 42.70 2.32
C ARG A 27 -28.23 44.00 3.12
N ARG A 28 -28.11 45.15 2.45
CA ARG A 28 -28.26 46.46 3.12
C ARG A 28 -29.74 46.71 3.35
N LYS A 29 -30.17 46.81 4.61
CA LYS A 29 -31.53 47.19 4.99
C LYS A 29 -31.70 48.70 4.83
N SER A 30 -32.14 49.17 3.66
CA SER A 30 -32.94 50.40 3.55
C SER A 30 -33.62 50.59 2.20
N GLU A 31 -33.16 49.94 1.12
CA GLU A 31 -33.82 49.98 -0.18
C GLU A 31 -33.59 48.62 -0.85
N GLY A 32 -34.62 47.98 -1.40
CA GLY A 32 -34.63 46.55 -1.77
C GLY A 32 -33.71 46.09 -2.93
N LYS A 33 -32.47 46.59 -3.04
CA LYS A 33 -31.48 46.22 -4.07
C LYS A 33 -30.38 45.31 -3.50
N ARG A 34 -29.98 44.27 -4.24
CA ARG A 34 -28.84 43.39 -3.90
C ARG A 34 -27.58 43.93 -4.58
N CYS A 35 -26.50 44.11 -3.82
CA CYS A 35 -25.17 44.38 -4.37
C CYS A 35 -24.25 43.19 -4.03
N LEU A 36 -23.41 42.81 -4.99
CA LEU A 36 -22.31 41.86 -4.80
C LEU A 36 -21.00 42.63 -4.75
N SER A 37 -20.17 42.33 -3.76
CA SER A 37 -18.77 42.77 -3.70
C SER A 37 -17.88 41.54 -3.71
N PHE A 38 -16.86 41.53 -4.55
CA PHE A 38 -15.78 40.56 -4.49
C PHE A 38 -14.43 41.29 -4.55
N LYS A 39 -13.39 40.63 -4.04
CA LYS A 39 -12.05 41.18 -3.89
C LYS A 39 -11.12 40.46 -4.86
N GLU A 40 -10.49 41.21 -5.74
CA GLU A 40 -9.48 40.72 -6.67
C GLU A 40 -8.28 41.67 -6.57
N ASN A 41 -7.09 41.13 -6.31
CA ASN A 41 -5.83 41.88 -6.19
C ASN A 41 -5.87 43.13 -5.30
N GLY A 42 -6.54 43.05 -4.15
CA GLY A 42 -6.50 44.10 -3.11
C GLY A 42 -7.41 45.32 -3.36
N THR A 43 -8.15 45.38 -4.47
CA THR A 43 -9.02 46.52 -4.81
C THR A 43 -10.50 46.13 -4.70
N PHE A 44 -11.34 47.02 -4.16
CA PHE A 44 -12.79 46.83 -4.08
C PHE A 44 -13.49 47.51 -5.26
N PHE A 45 -14.30 46.75 -6.01
CA PHE A 45 -15.15 47.29 -7.06
C PHE A 45 -16.63 47.19 -6.65
N ILE A 46 -17.37 48.29 -6.84
CA ILE A 46 -18.84 48.31 -6.77
C ILE A 46 -19.34 48.63 -8.17
N ARG A 47 -20.07 47.70 -8.81
CA ARG A 47 -20.76 47.95 -10.08
C ARG A 47 -22.27 47.92 -9.85
N GLN A 48 -22.94 49.02 -10.22
CA GLN A 48 -24.39 49.10 -10.36
C GLN A 48 -24.83 48.58 -11.73
N ASP A 49 -25.97 47.89 -11.72
CA ASP A 49 -26.90 47.63 -12.83
C ASP A 49 -26.46 46.76 -14.01
N TYR A 50 -26.94 45.49 -14.08
CA TYR A 50 -27.23 44.80 -15.34
C TYR A 50 -28.37 43.76 -15.19
N SER A 51 -29.16 43.59 -16.26
CA SER A 51 -30.30 42.67 -16.37
C SER A 51 -29.88 41.22 -16.60
N LEU A 52 -30.77 40.27 -16.24
CA LEU A 52 -30.57 38.81 -16.21
C LEU A 52 -30.10 38.16 -17.54
N GLY A 53 -30.10 38.86 -18.67
CA GLY A 53 -29.70 38.32 -19.98
C GLY A 53 -28.18 38.29 -20.25
N THR A 54 -27.38 39.08 -19.54
CA THR A 54 -25.93 39.20 -19.82
C THR A 54 -25.07 38.14 -19.11
N LEU A 55 -25.62 37.50 -18.06
CA LEU A 55 -24.93 36.44 -17.32
C LEU A 55 -24.81 35.13 -18.11
N SER A 56 -25.67 34.89 -19.11
CA SER A 56 -25.62 33.66 -19.91
C SER A 56 -24.49 33.65 -20.93
N LYS A 57 -23.97 34.81 -21.37
CA LYS A 57 -22.86 34.89 -22.34
C LYS A 57 -21.48 34.95 -21.68
N PHE A 58 -21.39 35.48 -20.45
CA PHE A 58 -20.14 35.44 -19.68
C PHE A 58 -19.93 34.12 -18.92
N ALA A 59 -20.98 33.34 -18.66
CA ALA A 59 -20.86 32.01 -18.07
C ALA A 59 -20.38 30.93 -19.06
N THR A 60 -20.35 31.24 -20.37
CA THR A 60 -19.94 30.29 -21.42
C THR A 60 -18.53 30.53 -21.97
N GLU A 61 -17.82 31.59 -21.55
CA GLU A 61 -16.49 31.91 -22.11
C GLU A 61 -15.35 32.03 -21.07
N THR A 62 -15.58 31.68 -19.80
CA THR A 62 -14.51 31.61 -18.79
C THR A 62 -14.63 30.38 -17.90
N THR A 63 -14.70 29.20 -18.51
CA THR A 63 -14.28 27.93 -17.87
C THR A 63 -13.65 26.96 -18.89
N GLU A 64 -12.80 27.46 -19.77
CA GLU A 64 -11.72 26.63 -20.34
C GLU A 64 -10.42 26.88 -19.56
N SER A 65 -10.50 26.75 -18.23
CA SER A 65 -9.35 26.24 -17.50
C SER A 65 -9.45 24.73 -17.60
N LYS A 66 -8.61 24.12 -18.43
CA LYS A 66 -8.25 22.70 -18.30
C LYS A 66 -7.57 22.53 -16.93
N GLY A 67 -8.38 22.54 -15.87
CA GLY A 67 -7.99 21.99 -14.59
C GLY A 67 -7.74 20.52 -14.87
N ASN A 68 -6.46 20.13 -14.95
CA ASN A 68 -6.06 18.76 -15.14
C ASN A 68 -6.68 17.95 -14.00
N MET A 69 -7.79 17.26 -14.26
CA MET A 69 -8.43 16.41 -13.26
C MET A 69 -7.44 15.29 -12.98
N MET A 70 -6.80 15.32 -11.81
CA MET A 70 -5.81 14.32 -11.44
C MET A 70 -6.42 12.93 -11.60
N SER A 71 -5.68 12.03 -12.24
CA SER A 71 -6.06 10.62 -12.32
C SER A 71 -6.13 10.04 -10.91
N ILE A 72 -6.84 8.91 -10.76
CA ILE A 72 -6.91 8.23 -9.46
C ILE A 72 -5.52 7.74 -9.00
N THR A 73 -4.65 7.36 -9.94
CA THR A 73 -3.28 6.90 -9.68
C THR A 73 -2.38 8.04 -9.21
N GLU A 74 -2.51 9.23 -9.82
CA GLU A 74 -1.87 10.47 -9.36
C GLU A 74 -2.35 10.82 -7.96
N LYS A 75 -3.67 10.77 -7.71
CA LYS A 75 -4.24 11.04 -6.39
C LYS A 75 -3.68 10.12 -5.30
N ILE A 76 -3.63 8.81 -5.54
CA ILE A 76 -3.06 7.84 -4.60
C ILE A 76 -1.59 8.14 -4.33
N SER A 77 -0.82 8.43 -5.39
CA SER A 77 0.61 8.75 -5.28
C SER A 77 0.84 10.03 -4.48
N THR A 78 0.02 11.07 -4.70
CA THR A 78 0.04 12.31 -3.93
C THR A 78 -0.34 12.10 -2.47
N GLU A 79 -1.37 11.29 -2.17
CA GLU A 79 -1.73 10.94 -0.79
C GLU A 79 -0.57 10.26 -0.05
N LEU A 80 0.12 9.33 -0.71
CA LEU A 80 1.31 8.68 -0.13
C LEU A 80 2.45 9.67 0.06
N GLN A 81 2.70 10.56 -0.91
CA GLN A 81 3.73 11.59 -0.80
C GLN A 81 3.50 12.53 0.39
N HIS A 82 2.25 12.90 0.69
CA HIS A 82 1.91 13.70 1.87
C HIS A 82 2.14 12.99 3.21
N LEU A 83 2.17 11.65 3.20
CA LEU A 83 2.47 10.83 4.37
C LEU A 83 3.97 10.48 4.48
N SER A 84 4.79 11.07 3.62
CA SER A 84 6.23 10.80 3.62
C SER A 84 6.92 11.30 4.89
N ASN A 85 7.83 10.47 5.40
CA ASN A 85 8.74 10.82 6.49
C ASN A 85 10.18 10.92 5.96
N PRO A 86 10.86 12.08 6.10
CA PRO A 86 12.23 12.27 5.61
C PRO A 86 13.26 11.29 6.21
N GLU A 87 13.19 11.02 7.51
CA GLU A 87 14.11 10.07 8.16
C GLU A 87 13.95 8.66 7.59
N LYS A 88 12.70 8.24 7.36
CA LYS A 88 12.41 6.94 6.74
C LYS A 88 12.89 6.89 5.30
N ARG A 89 12.73 7.97 4.54
CA ARG A 89 13.22 8.08 3.17
C ARG A 89 14.72 7.84 3.07
N GLU A 90 15.49 8.26 4.06
CA GLU A 90 16.94 8.01 4.12
C GLU A 90 17.28 6.56 4.53
N ILE A 91 16.52 5.98 5.46
CA ILE A 91 16.79 4.64 6.01
C ILE A 91 16.35 3.51 5.06
N PHE A 92 15.21 3.68 4.39
CA PHE A 92 14.56 2.63 3.61
C PHE A 92 15.42 2.05 2.48
N PRO A 93 16.13 2.84 1.65
CA PRO A 93 16.99 2.27 0.60
C PRO A 93 18.01 1.26 1.14
N ARG A 94 18.63 1.54 2.31
CA ARG A 94 19.57 0.61 2.94
C ARG A 94 18.90 -0.63 3.52
N PHE A 95 17.72 -0.44 4.13
CA PHE A 95 16.95 -1.52 4.74
C PHE A 95 16.40 -2.50 3.71
N PHE A 96 15.86 -1.98 2.61
CA PHE A 96 15.28 -2.72 1.49
C PHE A 96 16.29 -3.11 0.41
N LYS A 97 17.57 -2.82 0.65
CA LYS A 97 18.68 -3.29 -0.18
C LYS A 97 18.57 -2.81 -1.62
N ALA A 98 18.44 -1.50 -1.78
CA ALA A 98 18.29 -0.81 -3.06
C ALA A 98 19.61 -0.28 -3.66
N GLY A 99 20.76 -0.66 -3.09
CA GLY A 99 22.07 -0.34 -3.65
C GLY A 99 22.40 -1.15 -4.90
N LYS A 100 23.48 -0.77 -5.59
CA LYS A 100 23.98 -1.48 -6.77
C LYS A 100 24.37 -2.93 -6.43
N GLY A 101 23.89 -3.89 -7.21
CA GLY A 101 24.10 -5.33 -7.01
C GLY A 101 23.25 -5.95 -5.90
N GLU A 102 22.38 -5.17 -5.26
CA GLU A 102 21.44 -5.65 -4.25
C GLU A 102 20.07 -5.97 -4.89
N TYR A 103 19.23 -6.74 -4.18
CA TYR A 103 18.00 -7.28 -4.77
C TYR A 103 16.90 -6.25 -5.04
N GLY A 104 16.98 -5.07 -4.44
CA GLY A 104 16.08 -3.93 -4.67
C GLY A 104 16.71 -2.82 -5.51
N GLU A 105 17.82 -3.10 -6.22
CA GLU A 105 18.53 -2.09 -7.03
C GLU A 105 17.56 -1.29 -7.91
N GLY A 106 17.65 0.04 -7.82
CA GLY A 106 16.81 0.97 -8.58
C GLY A 106 15.49 1.36 -7.90
N ASP A 107 15.11 0.73 -6.78
CA ASP A 107 13.92 1.14 -6.02
C ASP A 107 14.09 2.55 -5.42
N ARG A 108 13.04 3.35 -5.52
CA ARG A 108 12.94 4.65 -4.84
C ARG A 108 11.92 4.58 -3.71
N PHE A 109 12.18 5.34 -2.65
CA PHE A 109 11.36 5.30 -1.44
C PHE A 109 10.81 6.68 -1.10
N LEU A 110 9.51 6.74 -0.86
CA LEU A 110 8.83 7.93 -0.37
C LEU A 110 9.11 8.17 1.11
N GLY A 111 9.36 7.11 1.89
CA GLY A 111 9.49 7.14 3.34
C GLY A 111 8.15 6.97 4.07
N VAL A 112 7.21 6.21 3.49
CA VAL A 112 5.85 6.03 4.06
C VAL A 112 5.77 4.72 4.82
N THR A 113 5.13 4.72 5.99
CA THR A 113 5.04 3.51 6.81
C THR A 113 3.98 2.54 6.30
N VAL A 114 4.17 1.23 6.51
CA VAL A 114 3.18 0.20 6.11
C VAL A 114 1.77 0.47 6.68
N PRO A 115 1.58 0.89 7.96
CA PRO A 115 0.26 1.30 8.46
C PRO A 115 -0.40 2.40 7.62
N ASP A 116 0.35 3.41 7.21
CA ASP A 116 -0.16 4.52 6.39
C ASP A 116 -0.51 4.06 4.97
N ILE A 117 0.32 3.21 4.36
CA ILE A 117 0.06 2.61 3.05
C ILE A 117 -1.23 1.77 3.11
N ARG A 118 -1.41 0.97 4.16
CA ARG A 118 -2.66 0.20 4.38
C ARG A 118 -3.88 1.12 4.52
N SER A 119 -3.72 2.27 5.17
CA SER A 119 -4.79 3.26 5.31
C SER A 119 -5.23 3.82 3.94
N VAL A 120 -4.25 4.20 3.10
CA VAL A 120 -4.51 4.65 1.72
C VAL A 120 -5.16 3.53 0.89
N ALA A 121 -4.60 2.33 0.90
CA ALA A 121 -5.12 1.19 0.13
C ALA A 121 -6.59 0.87 0.47
N ARG A 122 -6.98 0.97 1.75
CA ARG A 122 -8.37 0.76 2.17
C ARG A 122 -9.34 1.81 1.63
N ARG A 123 -8.92 3.08 1.56
CA ARG A 123 -9.74 4.17 1.00
C ARG A 123 -9.95 4.00 -0.50
N HIS A 124 -8.97 3.41 -1.19
CA HIS A 124 -8.97 3.22 -2.64
C HIS A 124 -9.17 1.77 -3.07
N LYS A 125 -9.79 0.93 -2.23
CA LYS A 125 -9.99 -0.51 -2.53
C LYS A 125 -10.89 -0.76 -3.76
N ASP A 126 -11.63 0.22 -4.24
CA ASP A 126 -12.60 0.06 -5.32
C ASP A 126 -12.07 0.45 -6.71
N ILE A 127 -10.81 0.91 -6.82
CA ILE A 127 -10.16 1.20 -8.13
C ILE A 127 -10.15 -0.02 -9.07
N ALA A 128 -10.22 0.24 -10.37
CA ALA A 128 -10.14 -0.72 -11.46
C ALA A 128 -8.77 -1.42 -11.53
N LEU A 129 -8.74 -2.55 -12.24
CA LEU A 129 -7.53 -3.36 -12.40
C LEU A 129 -6.46 -2.65 -13.24
N ASP A 130 -6.87 -1.81 -14.20
CA ASP A 130 -5.93 -1.06 -15.03
C ASP A 130 -5.21 0.03 -14.23
N GLU A 131 -5.90 0.65 -13.27
CA GLU A 131 -5.31 1.64 -12.36
C GLU A 131 -4.31 0.97 -11.39
N ILE A 132 -4.58 -0.27 -10.96
CA ILE A 132 -3.61 -1.10 -10.22
C ILE A 132 -2.40 -1.41 -11.10
N ARG A 133 -2.60 -1.78 -12.37
CA ARG A 133 -1.52 -2.07 -13.31
C ARG A 133 -0.61 -0.84 -13.49
N GLU A 134 -1.20 0.34 -13.59
CA GLU A 134 -0.50 1.62 -13.70
C GLU A 134 0.30 1.94 -12.42
N LEU A 135 -0.29 1.83 -11.22
CA LEU A 135 0.42 2.02 -9.96
C LEU A 135 1.62 1.06 -9.81
N MET A 136 1.50 -0.17 -10.33
CA MET A 136 2.58 -1.15 -10.31
C MET A 136 3.78 -0.78 -11.22
N GLN A 137 3.59 0.14 -12.17
CA GLN A 137 4.68 0.70 -12.98
C GLN A 137 5.48 1.79 -12.27
N SER A 138 5.02 2.25 -11.11
CA SER A 138 5.73 3.28 -10.35
C SER A 138 7.13 2.84 -9.95
N GLU A 139 8.09 3.76 -10.02
CA GLU A 139 9.45 3.62 -9.47
C GLU A 139 9.44 3.62 -7.93
N TRP A 140 8.38 4.17 -7.33
CA TRP A 140 8.23 4.29 -5.88
C TRP A 140 7.75 2.98 -5.27
N HIS A 141 8.56 2.43 -4.37
CA HIS A 141 8.30 1.18 -3.69
C HIS A 141 6.95 1.20 -2.94
N GLU A 142 6.66 2.27 -2.18
CA GLU A 142 5.42 2.37 -1.40
C GLU A 142 4.17 2.50 -2.26
N VAL A 143 4.29 3.03 -3.49
CA VAL A 143 3.18 3.08 -4.46
C VAL A 143 2.85 1.68 -4.96
N ARG A 144 3.88 0.88 -5.30
CA ARG A 144 3.70 -0.53 -5.68
C ARG A 144 3.12 -1.36 -4.53
N LEU A 145 3.63 -1.18 -3.31
CA LEU A 145 3.05 -1.83 -2.13
C LEU A 145 1.58 -1.43 -1.92
N CYS A 146 1.23 -0.16 -2.13
CA CYS A 146 -0.16 0.29 -2.07
C CYS A 146 -1.04 -0.44 -3.07
N ALA A 147 -0.60 -0.59 -4.32
CA ALA A 147 -1.33 -1.30 -5.37
C ALA A 147 -1.59 -2.77 -4.99
N LEU A 148 -0.56 -3.47 -4.47
CA LEU A 148 -0.71 -4.84 -3.98
C LEU A 148 -1.67 -4.93 -2.80
N LEU A 149 -1.62 -3.99 -1.86
CA LEU A 149 -2.52 -3.95 -0.72
C LEU A 149 -3.97 -3.61 -1.14
N VAL A 150 -4.17 -2.80 -2.17
CA VAL A 150 -5.48 -2.61 -2.80
C VAL A 150 -6.00 -3.94 -3.34
N MET A 151 -5.18 -4.71 -4.08
CA MET A 151 -5.57 -6.04 -4.56
C MET A 151 -5.97 -6.96 -3.39
N VAL A 152 -5.20 -6.93 -2.28
CA VAL A 152 -5.51 -7.71 -1.07
C VAL A 152 -6.85 -7.28 -0.45
N GLU A 153 -7.15 -5.98 -0.38
CA GLU A 153 -8.44 -5.51 0.12
C GLU A 153 -9.59 -5.94 -0.81
N LYS A 154 -9.37 -5.96 -2.13
CA LYS A 154 -10.34 -6.45 -3.12
C LYS A 154 -10.59 -7.95 -3.03
N SER A 155 -9.56 -8.76 -2.77
CA SER A 155 -9.67 -10.22 -2.73
C SER A 155 -10.49 -10.76 -1.56
N LYS A 156 -10.76 -9.93 -0.55
CA LYS A 156 -11.64 -10.24 0.59
C LYS A 156 -13.11 -10.34 0.20
N LYS A 157 -13.52 -9.77 -0.94
CA LYS A 157 -14.88 -9.94 -1.48
C LYS A 157 -15.07 -11.41 -1.87
N LYS A 158 -16.23 -12.00 -1.54
CA LYS A 158 -16.60 -13.38 -1.90
C LYS A 158 -17.02 -13.48 -3.38
N ASP A 159 -16.13 -13.10 -4.28
CA ASP A 159 -16.32 -13.14 -5.73
C ASP A 159 -15.17 -13.94 -6.37
N ASN A 160 -15.47 -15.16 -6.81
CA ASN A 160 -14.49 -16.05 -7.41
C ASN A 160 -13.97 -15.52 -8.76
N GLY A 161 -14.80 -14.83 -9.55
CA GLY A 161 -14.39 -14.24 -10.82
C GLY A 161 -13.44 -13.05 -10.63
N LEU A 162 -13.68 -12.22 -9.61
CA LEU A 162 -12.74 -11.19 -9.21
C LEU A 162 -11.44 -11.78 -8.65
N ARG A 163 -11.51 -12.79 -7.76
CA ARG A 163 -10.32 -13.42 -7.17
C ARG A 163 -9.43 -14.06 -8.24
N ARG A 164 -10.01 -14.69 -9.28
CA ARG A 164 -9.27 -15.19 -10.44
C ARG A 164 -8.55 -14.06 -11.19
N ARG A 165 -9.25 -12.97 -11.53
CA ARG A 165 -8.64 -11.83 -12.22
C ARG A 165 -7.51 -11.18 -11.41
N LEU A 166 -7.66 -11.11 -10.09
CA LEU A 166 -6.60 -10.59 -9.19
C LEU A 166 -5.41 -11.54 -9.13
N PHE A 167 -5.64 -12.85 -9.08
CA PHE A 167 -4.58 -13.87 -9.14
C PHE A 167 -3.80 -13.78 -10.45
N ASP A 168 -4.51 -13.75 -11.58
CA ASP A 168 -3.90 -13.65 -12.92
C ASP A 168 -3.11 -12.34 -13.07
N LEU A 169 -3.67 -11.22 -12.59
CA LEU A 169 -2.99 -9.92 -12.58
C LEU A 169 -1.71 -9.96 -11.72
N TYR A 170 -1.78 -10.55 -10.52
CA TYR A 170 -0.64 -10.63 -9.60
C TYR A 170 0.52 -11.40 -10.24
N LEU A 171 0.24 -12.57 -10.83
CA LEU A 171 1.25 -13.36 -11.51
C LEU A 171 1.80 -12.67 -12.77
N SER A 172 1.01 -11.83 -13.45
CA SER A 172 1.50 -11.06 -14.60
C SER A 172 2.45 -9.90 -14.23
N LEU A 173 2.63 -9.62 -12.94
CA LEU A 173 3.36 -8.44 -12.44
C LEU A 173 4.53 -8.81 -11.53
N THR A 174 4.94 -10.09 -11.44
CA THR A 174 5.96 -10.53 -10.47
C THR A 174 7.31 -9.85 -10.63
N GLU A 175 7.68 -9.46 -11.85
CA GLU A 175 8.89 -8.65 -12.12
C GLU A 175 8.88 -7.28 -11.42
N ARG A 176 7.70 -6.75 -11.09
CA ARG A 176 7.54 -5.49 -10.33
C ARG A 176 7.43 -5.71 -8.82
N ILE A 177 7.41 -6.96 -8.37
CA ILE A 177 7.34 -7.39 -6.96
C ILE A 177 8.74 -7.81 -6.52
N ASN A 178 9.66 -6.84 -6.52
CA ASN A 178 11.10 -7.07 -6.35
C ASN A 178 11.61 -6.92 -4.91
N ASN A 179 10.76 -7.19 -3.91
CA ASN A 179 11.16 -7.11 -2.51
C ASN A 179 10.36 -8.07 -1.64
N TRP A 180 10.93 -8.44 -0.49
CA TRP A 180 10.35 -9.45 0.39
C TRP A 180 9.04 -8.96 1.01
N ASP A 181 8.91 -7.68 1.32
CA ASP A 181 7.70 -7.12 1.94
C ASP A 181 6.54 -7.04 0.92
N LEU A 182 6.83 -6.68 -0.33
CA LEU A 182 5.87 -6.73 -1.43
C LEU A 182 5.28 -8.13 -1.57
N VAL A 183 6.12 -9.17 -1.53
CA VAL A 183 5.68 -10.58 -1.56
C VAL A 183 4.91 -10.95 -0.29
N ASP A 184 5.52 -10.79 0.89
CA ASP A 184 5.02 -11.33 2.16
C ASP A 184 3.67 -10.71 2.56
N LEU A 185 3.45 -9.43 2.22
CA LEU A 185 2.22 -8.72 2.55
C LEU A 185 1.06 -9.04 1.60
N SER A 186 1.31 -9.72 0.46
CA SER A 186 0.34 -9.87 -0.62
C SER A 186 0.06 -11.34 -1.01
N CYS A 187 1.09 -12.16 -1.22
CA CYS A 187 0.97 -13.47 -1.88
C CYS A 187 0.07 -14.44 -1.10
N ARG A 188 0.08 -14.42 0.23
CA ARG A 188 -0.80 -15.27 1.05
C ARG A 188 -2.27 -15.09 0.69
N PHE A 189 -2.70 -13.85 0.41
CA PHE A 189 -4.11 -13.54 0.11
C PHE A 189 -4.43 -13.70 -1.38
N LEU A 190 -3.51 -13.28 -2.25
CA LEU A 190 -3.75 -13.22 -3.70
C LEU A 190 -3.49 -14.55 -4.39
N VAL A 191 -2.49 -15.29 -3.92
CA VAL A 191 -2.06 -16.59 -4.45
C VAL A 191 -2.55 -17.70 -3.51
N GLY A 192 -2.06 -17.73 -2.27
CA GLY A 192 -2.35 -18.81 -1.32
C GLY A 192 -3.84 -19.04 -1.09
N GLU A 193 -4.58 -18.03 -0.63
CA GLU A 193 -6.01 -18.15 -0.36
C GLU A 193 -6.86 -18.34 -1.63
N TYR A 194 -6.35 -18.01 -2.82
CA TYR A 194 -7.01 -18.34 -4.08
C TYR A 194 -6.83 -19.81 -4.45
N LEU A 195 -5.69 -20.42 -4.14
CA LEU A 195 -5.35 -21.80 -4.51
C LEU A 195 -5.85 -22.87 -3.52
N LEU A 196 -6.55 -22.48 -2.44
CA LEU A 196 -7.04 -23.42 -1.42
C LEU A 196 -7.86 -24.57 -2.01
N ASP A 197 -8.71 -24.28 -2.99
CA ASP A 197 -9.63 -25.21 -3.66
C ASP A 197 -9.26 -25.47 -5.14
N LYS A 198 -7.97 -25.28 -5.50
CA LYS A 198 -7.47 -25.38 -6.90
C LYS A 198 -6.16 -26.15 -6.96
N SER A 199 -5.70 -26.45 -8.18
CA SER A 199 -4.35 -27.00 -8.38
C SER A 199 -3.28 -26.04 -7.85
N ARG A 200 -2.26 -26.60 -7.22
CA ARG A 200 -1.11 -25.87 -6.63
C ARG A 200 0.14 -25.95 -7.50
N ASP A 201 0.07 -26.58 -8.68
CA ASP A 201 1.21 -26.80 -9.60
C ASP A 201 1.96 -25.51 -9.94
N ILE A 202 1.24 -24.38 -9.95
CA ILE A 202 1.83 -23.07 -10.17
C ILE A 202 2.89 -22.72 -9.11
N LEU A 203 2.73 -23.14 -7.85
CA LEU A 203 3.73 -22.89 -6.80
C LEU A 203 5.02 -23.67 -7.09
N TYR A 204 4.91 -24.91 -7.55
CA TYR A 204 6.06 -25.73 -7.93
C TYR A 204 6.78 -25.19 -9.17
N ARG A 205 6.03 -24.61 -10.12
CA ARG A 205 6.63 -23.88 -11.25
C ARG A 205 7.37 -22.63 -10.77
N LEU A 206 6.75 -21.84 -9.90
CA LEU A 206 7.35 -20.62 -9.35
C LEU A 206 8.60 -20.93 -8.51
N SER A 207 8.65 -22.05 -7.79
CA SER A 207 9.86 -22.47 -7.05
C SER A 207 11.05 -22.83 -7.93
N GLN A 208 10.82 -23.08 -9.22
CA GLN A 208 11.89 -23.38 -10.19
C GLN A 208 12.22 -22.17 -11.08
N SER A 209 11.51 -21.05 -10.93
CA SER A 209 11.78 -19.82 -11.66
C SER A 209 13.18 -19.29 -11.30
N PRO A 210 13.91 -18.67 -12.25
CA PRO A 210 15.16 -17.98 -11.93
C PRO A 210 14.93 -16.69 -11.11
N LEU A 211 13.68 -16.20 -11.02
CA LEU A 211 13.35 -15.01 -10.26
C LEU A 211 13.21 -15.35 -8.77
N LEU A 212 14.10 -14.80 -7.95
CA LEU A 212 14.08 -14.94 -6.48
C LEU A 212 12.69 -14.74 -5.87
N TRP A 213 11.94 -13.76 -6.38
CA TRP A 213 10.64 -13.37 -5.86
C TRP A 213 9.53 -14.35 -6.23
N ASP A 214 9.60 -15.01 -7.38
CA ASP A 214 8.71 -16.11 -7.71
C ASP A 214 8.91 -17.28 -6.73
N ASN A 215 10.17 -17.62 -6.42
CA ASN A 215 10.47 -18.67 -5.45
C ASN A 215 9.92 -18.32 -4.07
N ARG A 216 10.04 -17.05 -3.66
CA ARG A 216 9.48 -16.57 -2.39
C ARG A 216 7.95 -16.61 -2.39
N ILE A 217 7.31 -16.21 -3.50
CA ILE A 217 5.85 -16.32 -3.68
C ILE A 217 5.41 -17.78 -3.51
N ALA A 218 6.13 -18.74 -4.11
CA ALA A 218 5.82 -20.16 -4.01
C ALA A 218 5.72 -20.63 -2.56
N ILE A 219 6.76 -20.41 -1.77
CA ILE A 219 6.81 -20.89 -0.39
C ILE A 219 5.90 -20.11 0.55
N VAL A 220 5.88 -18.77 0.48
CA VAL A 220 5.10 -17.92 1.42
C VAL A 220 3.60 -18.04 1.18
N SER A 221 3.17 -18.33 -0.05
CA SER A 221 1.76 -18.59 -0.35
C SER A 221 1.21 -19.80 0.42
N THR A 222 2.05 -20.78 0.74
CA THR A 222 1.65 -21.96 1.52
C THR A 222 1.17 -21.60 2.93
N TYR A 223 1.46 -20.39 3.43
CA TYR A 223 0.91 -19.94 4.71
C TYR A 223 -0.63 -19.94 4.73
N ALA A 224 -1.29 -19.79 3.58
CA ALA A 224 -2.75 -19.97 3.51
C ALA A 224 -3.18 -21.41 3.84
N PHE A 225 -2.43 -22.41 3.36
CA PHE A 225 -2.69 -23.84 3.54
C PHE A 225 -2.33 -24.29 4.96
N ILE A 226 -1.19 -23.82 5.49
CA ILE A 226 -0.78 -24.05 6.88
C ILE A 226 -1.86 -23.60 7.86
N ARG A 227 -2.53 -22.46 7.57
CA ARG A 227 -3.63 -21.97 8.42
C ARG A 227 -4.88 -22.85 8.38
N LYS A 228 -5.00 -23.75 7.41
CA LYS A 228 -6.03 -24.80 7.30
C LYS A 228 -5.55 -26.17 7.78
N GLY A 229 -4.31 -26.29 8.23
CA GLY A 229 -3.73 -27.56 8.67
C GLY A 229 -3.18 -28.41 7.51
N GLU A 230 -3.13 -27.86 6.30
CA GLU A 230 -2.57 -28.54 5.14
C GLU A 230 -1.09 -28.19 5.01
N LEU A 231 -0.21 -29.16 5.32
CA LEU A 231 1.22 -28.91 5.49
C LEU A 231 2.09 -29.46 4.35
N GLU A 232 1.53 -30.36 3.52
CA GLU A 232 2.30 -31.12 2.53
C GLU A 232 3.08 -30.23 1.56
N ASP A 233 2.43 -29.23 0.97
CA ASP A 233 3.08 -28.34 0.00
C ASP A 233 4.23 -27.54 0.63
N THR A 234 4.11 -27.16 1.91
CA THR A 234 5.18 -26.44 2.60
C THR A 234 6.43 -27.31 2.72
N TYR A 235 6.28 -28.57 3.14
CA TYR A 235 7.41 -29.48 3.26
C TYR A 235 7.98 -29.85 1.89
N ALA A 236 7.14 -30.18 0.91
CA ALA A 236 7.59 -30.53 -0.44
C ALA A 236 8.35 -29.38 -1.13
N LEU A 237 7.87 -28.14 -1.02
CA LEU A 237 8.58 -26.97 -1.53
C LEU A 237 9.87 -26.66 -0.74
N SER A 238 9.91 -26.99 0.56
CA SER A 238 11.11 -26.86 1.38
C SER A 238 12.21 -27.81 0.92
N ASP A 239 11.87 -29.04 0.58
CA ASP A 239 12.80 -30.03 0.03
C ASP A 239 13.34 -29.59 -1.34
N LEU A 240 12.43 -29.16 -2.23
CA LEU A 240 12.80 -28.71 -3.58
C LEU A 240 13.76 -27.50 -3.56
N MET A 241 13.62 -26.61 -2.57
CA MET A 241 14.42 -25.39 -2.44
C MET A 241 15.44 -25.45 -1.29
N MET A 242 15.76 -26.65 -0.78
CA MET A 242 16.66 -26.85 0.37
C MET A 242 18.02 -26.17 0.18
N HIS A 243 18.56 -26.21 -1.05
CA HIS A 243 19.87 -25.67 -1.40
C HIS A 243 19.80 -24.34 -2.17
N HIS A 244 18.71 -23.59 -2.03
CA HIS A 244 18.54 -22.33 -2.74
C HIS A 244 19.71 -21.36 -2.45
N PRO A 245 20.33 -20.72 -3.45
CA PRO A 245 21.57 -19.96 -3.23
C PRO A 245 21.40 -18.72 -2.33
N HIS A 246 20.19 -18.15 -2.28
CA HIS A 246 19.91 -16.92 -1.54
C HIS A 246 19.46 -17.15 -0.08
N ASP A 247 20.15 -16.51 0.87
CA ASP A 247 19.80 -16.50 2.30
C ASP A 247 18.36 -16.00 2.59
N LEU A 248 17.83 -15.09 1.75
CA LEU A 248 16.44 -14.63 1.87
C LEU A 248 15.43 -15.77 1.70
N MET A 249 15.73 -16.76 0.86
CA MET A 249 14.89 -17.94 0.70
C MET A 249 15.03 -18.87 1.90
N HIS A 250 16.24 -19.08 2.43
CA HIS A 250 16.42 -19.85 3.66
C HIS A 250 15.60 -19.29 4.83
N LYS A 251 15.51 -17.95 4.95
CA LYS A 251 14.64 -17.29 5.94
C LYS A 251 13.16 -17.55 5.67
N ALA A 252 12.71 -17.47 4.41
CA ALA A 252 11.31 -17.72 4.05
C ALA A 252 10.91 -19.18 4.29
N ILE A 253 11.72 -20.12 3.85
CA ILE A 253 11.48 -21.56 4.00
C ILE A 253 11.50 -21.93 5.48
N GLY A 254 12.52 -21.50 6.22
CA GLY A 254 12.59 -21.72 7.67
C GLY A 254 11.41 -21.08 8.42
N TRP A 255 10.95 -19.90 7.99
CA TRP A 255 9.74 -19.29 8.53
C TRP A 255 8.48 -20.14 8.26
N MET A 256 8.27 -20.59 7.02
CA MET A 256 7.10 -21.41 6.69
C MET A 256 7.11 -22.77 7.39
N LEU A 257 8.28 -23.41 7.51
CA LEU A 257 8.45 -24.61 8.33
C LEU A 257 8.11 -24.36 9.79
N ARG A 258 8.54 -23.24 10.37
CA ARG A 258 8.15 -22.84 11.73
C ARG A 258 6.63 -22.68 11.84
N GLU A 259 5.98 -22.03 10.89
CA GLU A 259 4.52 -21.87 10.91
C GLU A 259 3.80 -23.22 10.79
N ALA A 260 4.31 -24.14 9.97
CA ALA A 260 3.81 -25.51 9.87
C ALA A 260 4.02 -26.28 11.19
N GLY A 261 5.18 -26.14 11.83
CA GLY A 261 5.48 -26.77 13.12
C GLY A 261 4.64 -26.25 14.29
N LYS A 262 4.07 -25.05 14.21
CA LYS A 262 3.06 -24.60 15.18
C LYS A 262 1.75 -25.41 15.09
N ARG A 263 1.50 -26.07 13.95
CA ARG A 263 0.35 -26.95 13.74
C ARG A 263 0.68 -28.39 14.10
N ASP A 264 1.90 -28.81 13.80
CA ASP A 264 2.41 -30.16 14.04
C ASP A 264 3.90 -30.12 14.47
N PRO A 265 4.17 -29.94 15.78
CA PRO A 265 5.54 -29.82 16.29
C PRO A 265 6.37 -31.08 16.10
N GLU A 266 5.75 -32.26 16.25
CA GLU A 266 6.42 -33.56 16.13
C GLU A 266 6.89 -33.79 14.69
N ARG A 267 6.05 -33.48 13.70
CA ARG A 267 6.44 -33.55 12.29
C ARG A 267 7.57 -32.60 11.96
N LEU A 268 7.54 -31.35 12.46
CA LEU A 268 8.64 -30.41 12.22
C LEU A 268 9.93 -30.93 12.86
N TYR A 269 9.87 -31.46 14.08
CA TYR A 269 11.03 -32.03 14.75
C TYR A 269 11.63 -33.18 13.95
N GLY A 270 10.82 -34.16 13.53
CA GLY A 270 11.25 -35.28 12.72
C GLY A 270 11.81 -34.85 11.36
N TYR A 271 11.16 -33.89 10.70
CA TYR A 271 11.64 -33.31 9.44
C TYR A 271 13.02 -32.66 9.59
N VAL A 272 13.18 -31.78 10.59
CA VAL A 272 14.45 -31.11 10.83
C VAL A 272 15.53 -32.12 11.21
N LEU A 273 15.22 -33.10 12.08
CA LEU A 273 16.13 -34.16 12.50
C LEU A 273 16.61 -35.01 11.31
N GLY A 274 15.75 -35.29 10.33
CA GLY A 274 16.11 -36.03 9.12
C GLY A 274 16.99 -35.24 8.15
N HIS A 275 16.91 -33.91 8.13
CA HIS A 275 17.57 -33.05 7.14
C HIS A 275 18.74 -32.23 7.70
N ARG A 276 19.18 -32.50 8.93
CA ARG A 276 20.16 -31.67 9.67
C ARG A 276 21.47 -31.44 8.94
N ALA A 277 21.95 -32.45 8.22
CA ALA A 277 23.22 -32.41 7.51
C ALA A 277 23.17 -31.45 6.32
N ASP A 278 22.02 -31.40 5.65
CA ASP A 278 21.82 -30.68 4.38
C ASP A 278 21.20 -29.30 4.58
N MET A 279 20.44 -29.12 5.66
CA MET A 279 19.66 -27.91 5.90
C MET A 279 20.57 -26.69 6.15
N PRO A 280 20.40 -25.60 5.38
CA PRO A 280 21.16 -24.37 5.60
C PRO A 280 20.98 -23.82 7.01
N ARG A 281 22.07 -23.35 7.63
CA ARG A 281 22.05 -22.86 9.03
C ARG A 281 21.00 -21.79 9.30
N THR A 282 20.79 -20.88 8.36
CA THR A 282 19.75 -19.84 8.50
C THR A 282 18.36 -20.47 8.52
N MET A 283 18.07 -21.38 7.60
CA MET A 283 16.79 -22.09 7.51
C MET A 283 16.51 -22.88 8.78
N LEU A 284 17.49 -23.66 9.25
CA LEU A 284 17.42 -24.44 10.49
C LEU A 284 17.07 -23.54 11.69
N ARG A 285 17.81 -22.45 11.89
CA ARG A 285 17.57 -21.52 13.02
C ARG A 285 16.17 -20.89 12.99
N TYR A 286 15.68 -20.55 11.79
CA TYR A 286 14.34 -20.01 11.63
C TYR A 286 13.25 -21.05 11.94
N ALA A 287 13.44 -22.29 11.47
CA ALA A 287 12.50 -23.39 11.67
C ALA A 287 12.32 -23.73 13.16
N ILE A 288 13.42 -23.84 13.90
CA ILE A 288 13.42 -24.30 15.30
C ILE A 288 13.22 -23.18 16.34
N GLU A 289 12.90 -21.95 15.92
CA GLU A 289 12.80 -20.76 16.81
C GLU A 289 11.75 -20.89 17.92
N LYS A 290 10.87 -21.89 17.89
CA LYS A 290 9.87 -22.14 18.94
C LYS A 290 10.14 -23.39 19.80
N PHE A 291 11.16 -24.18 19.46
CA PHE A 291 11.56 -25.34 20.25
C PHE A 291 12.30 -24.93 21.52
N SER A 292 12.34 -25.84 22.50
CA SER A 292 13.03 -25.63 23.76
C SER A 292 14.55 -25.48 23.55
N PRO A 293 15.29 -24.89 24.50
CA PRO A 293 16.75 -24.83 24.45
C PRO A 293 17.39 -26.22 24.26
N GLU A 294 16.85 -27.25 24.91
CA GLU A 294 17.34 -28.63 24.87
C GLU A 294 17.14 -29.25 23.48
N GLU A 295 15.95 -29.11 22.92
CA GLU A 295 15.62 -29.58 21.57
C GLU A 295 16.49 -28.89 20.51
N ARG A 296 16.68 -27.57 20.63
CA ARG A 296 17.56 -26.82 19.72
C ARG A 296 18.99 -27.28 19.83
N ALA A 297 19.49 -27.55 21.03
CA ALA A 297 20.85 -28.04 21.22
C ALA A 297 21.06 -29.36 20.47
N VAL A 298 20.10 -30.28 20.56
CA VAL A 298 20.12 -31.54 19.79
C VAL A 298 20.13 -31.27 18.29
N LEU A 299 19.19 -30.48 17.77
CA LEU A 299 19.03 -30.24 16.33
C LEU A 299 20.17 -29.41 15.71
N MET A 300 20.86 -28.58 16.51
CA MET A 300 21.97 -27.73 16.06
C MET A 300 23.34 -28.40 16.17
N GLN A 301 23.44 -29.59 16.75
CA GLN A 301 24.70 -30.35 16.77
C GLN A 301 25.16 -30.61 15.34
N ARG A 302 26.45 -30.38 15.07
CA ARG A 302 27.04 -30.64 13.76
C ARG A 302 26.97 -32.14 13.49
N VAL A 303 26.47 -32.48 12.30
CA VAL A 303 26.55 -33.82 11.72
C VAL A 303 27.86 -33.91 10.93
#